data_AF-A0A1A9I1I7-F1
#
_entry.id   AF-A0A1A9I1I7-F1
#
_cell.length_a   1.000
_cell.length_b   1.000
_cell.length_c   1.000
_cell.angle_alpha   90.00
_cell.angle_beta   90.00
_cell.angle_gamma   90.00
#
_symmetry.space_group_name_H-M   'P 1'
#
loop_
_entity.id
_entity.type
_entity.pdbx_description
1 polymer ?
#
loop_
_entity_poly.entity_id
_entity_poly.type
_entity_poly.pdbx_seq_one_letter_code
_entity_poly.pdbx_strand_id
1 'polypeptide(L)'
;MEDNNLGPELVVAPEWHILLGNTTENRLFVLPLSEYYVGYLGFFRYKVNSGNVVLSIFNSMDAAEEAIDIIRYRVKDEKGNIL
;
A
#
# COMPACT_ATOMS: atom_id res chain seq x y z
N MET A 1 19.79 20.83 -1.09
CA MET A 1 18.66 20.06 -0.55
C MET A 1 19.21 19.36 0.66
N GLU A 2 18.77 19.75 1.86
CA GLU A 2 19.31 19.22 3.12
C GLU A 2 18.68 17.86 3.41
N ASP A 3 19.54 16.88 3.69
CA ASP A 3 19.16 15.54 4.09
C ASP A 3 18.32 15.59 5.38
N ASN A 4 17.08 15.11 5.27
CA ASN A 4 16.19 14.90 6.41
C ASN A 4 16.75 13.76 7.27
N ASN A 5 17.66 14.11 8.17
CA ASN A 5 18.34 13.18 9.07
C ASN A 5 17.38 12.79 10.21
N LEU A 6 16.52 11.80 9.96
CA LEU A 6 15.56 11.24 10.92
C LEU A 6 16.25 10.28 11.92
N GLY A 7 17.43 10.61 12.43
CA GLY A 7 18.15 9.76 13.40
C GLY A 7 18.66 8.42 12.85
N PRO A 8 19.58 7.75 13.57
CA PRO A 8 20.31 6.57 13.08
C PRO A 8 19.48 5.29 12.90
N GLU A 9 18.21 5.28 13.33
CA GLU A 9 17.37 4.08 13.36
C GLU A 9 16.16 4.13 12.41
N LEU A 10 15.86 5.28 11.79
CA LEU A 10 14.83 5.37 10.75
C LEU A 10 15.47 5.22 9.38
N VAL A 11 15.40 4.00 8.87
CA VAL A 11 15.66 3.75 7.44
C VAL A 11 14.49 4.34 6.66
N VAL A 12 14.71 5.51 6.06
CA VAL A 12 13.83 5.99 4.99
C VAL A 12 13.98 4.98 3.86
N ALA A 13 12.90 4.28 3.56
CA ALA A 13 12.83 3.29 2.49
C ALA A 13 12.07 3.90 1.30
N PRO A 14 12.64 4.92 0.61
CA PRO A 14 11.91 5.68 -0.41
C PRO A 14 11.53 4.82 -1.61
N GLU A 15 12.29 3.76 -1.87
CA GLU A 15 12.09 2.83 -2.99
C GLU A 15 11.07 1.71 -2.67
N TRP A 16 10.51 1.69 -1.45
CA TRP A 16 9.60 0.64 -1.04
C TRP A 16 8.15 1.06 -1.30
N HIS A 17 7.37 0.11 -1.76
CA HIS A 17 6.01 0.28 -2.25
C HIS A 17 5.11 -0.70 -1.51
N ILE A 18 3.91 -0.25 -1.14
CA ILE A 18 2.92 -1.07 -0.46
C ILE A 18 1.75 -1.34 -1.40
N LEU A 19 1.39 -2.61 -1.53
CA LEU A 19 0.19 -3.03 -2.23
C LEU A 19 -0.98 -3.11 -1.23
N LEU A 20 -2.03 -2.36 -1.55
CA LEU A 20 -3.23 -2.23 -0.72
C LEU A 20 -4.45 -2.74 -1.48
N GLY A 21 -5.36 -3.38 -0.76
CA GLY A 21 -6.74 -3.57 -1.20
C GLY A 21 -7.68 -2.69 -0.37
N ASN A 22 -8.55 -1.92 -1.02
CA ASN A 22 -9.63 -1.21 -0.33
C ASN A 22 -10.92 -2.00 -0.48
N THR A 23 -11.45 -2.50 0.63
CA THR A 23 -12.66 -3.34 0.66
C THR A 23 -13.94 -2.56 0.49
N THR A 24 -13.93 -1.24 0.73
CA THR A 24 -15.09 -0.36 0.56
C THR A 24 -15.25 0.05 -0.90
N GLU A 25 -14.14 0.35 -1.57
CA GLU A 25 -14.08 0.80 -2.97
C GLU A 25 -13.86 -0.35 -3.95
N ASN A 26 -13.66 -1.57 -3.46
CA ASN A 26 -13.32 -2.77 -4.23
C ASN A 26 -12.21 -2.52 -5.27
N ARG A 27 -11.06 -2.03 -4.80
CA ARG A 27 -9.90 -1.78 -5.68
C ARG A 27 -8.57 -2.18 -5.05
N LEU A 28 -7.63 -2.48 -5.93
CA LEU A 28 -6.21 -2.65 -5.61
C LEU A 28 -5.44 -1.44 -6.10
N PHE A 29 -4.46 -0.98 -5.32
CA PHE A 29 -3.57 0.10 -5.73
C PHE A 29 -2.26 0.04 -4.94
N VAL A 30 -1.22 0.66 -5.49
CA VAL A 30 0.10 0.78 -4.89
C VAL A 30 0.33 2.21 -4.42
N LEU A 31 1.00 2.36 -3.28
CA LEU A 31 1.52 3.65 -2.80
C LEU A 31 2.98 3.50 -2.36
N PRO A 32 3.75 4.59 -2.33
CA PRO A 32 5.01 4.61 -1.60
C PRO A 32 4.78 4.24 -0.13
N LEU A 33 5.66 3.40 0.42
CA LEU A 33 5.54 2.90 1.80
C LEU A 33 5.55 4.05 2.82
N SER A 34 6.37 5.08 2.56
CA SER A 34 6.44 6.29 3.38
C SER A 34 5.10 7.04 3.46
N GLU A 35 4.41 7.20 2.33
CA GLU A 35 3.10 7.86 2.27
C GLU A 35 2.05 7.08 3.06
N TYR A 36 2.06 5.75 2.97
CA TYR A 36 1.15 4.91 3.74
C TYR A 36 1.36 5.09 5.24
N TYR A 37 2.60 5.05 5.73
CA TYR A 37 2.86 5.25 7.16
C TYR A 37 2.41 6.62 7.67
N VAL A 38 2.69 7.69 6.92
CA VAL A 38 2.26 9.05 7.29
C VAL A 38 0.73 9.15 7.32
N GLY A 39 0.04 8.60 6.32
CA GLY A 39 -1.42 8.56 6.29
C GLY A 39 -2.02 7.71 7.42
N TYR A 40 -1.40 6.57 7.72
CA TYR A 40 -1.89 5.63 8.73
C TYR A 40 -1.78 6.18 10.15
N LEU A 41 -0.76 7.00 10.44
CA LEU A 41 -0.69 7.74 11.70
C LEU A 41 -1.91 8.64 11.89
N GLY A 42 -2.41 9.26 10.81
CA GLY A 42 -3.66 10.01 10.80
C GLY A 42 -4.86 9.14 11.11
N PHE A 43 -5.03 8.02 10.41
CA PHE A 43 -6.15 7.10 10.64
C PHE A 43 -6.17 6.56 12.06
N PHE A 44 -5.01 6.17 12.60
CA PHE A 44 -4.88 5.71 13.98
C PHE A 44 -5.24 6.81 14.99
N ARG A 45 -4.69 8.02 14.82
CA ARG A 45 -4.95 9.16 15.71
C ARG A 45 -6.43 9.55 15.76
N TYR A 46 -7.11 9.52 14.62
CA TYR A 46 -8.51 9.94 14.50
C TYR A 46 -9.52 8.78 14.51
N LYS A 47 -9.05 7.54 14.69
CA LYS A 47 -9.88 6.31 14.68
C LYS A 47 -10.77 6.18 13.43
N VAL A 48 -10.24 6.60 12.28
CA VAL A 48 -10.96 6.53 11.00
C VAL A 48 -10.68 5.17 10.36
N ASN A 49 -11.75 4.49 9.94
CA ASN A 49 -11.62 3.27 9.15
C ASN A 49 -11.44 3.65 7.67
N SER A 50 -10.29 3.33 7.09
CA SER A 50 -10.00 3.60 5.68
C SER A 50 -10.51 2.51 4.74
N GLY A 51 -10.88 1.33 5.25
CA GLY A 51 -11.17 0.15 4.43
C GLY A 51 -9.94 -0.46 3.76
N ASN A 52 -8.74 0.09 3.99
CA ASN A 52 -7.50 -0.41 3.39
C ASN A 52 -6.95 -1.62 4.16
N VAL A 53 -6.59 -2.66 3.42
CA VAL A 53 -5.91 -3.86 3.88
C VAL A 53 -4.56 -3.95 3.19
N VAL A 54 -3.50 -4.14 3.97
CA VAL A 54 -2.16 -4.38 3.45
C VAL A 54 -2.07 -5.81 2.92
N LEU A 55 -1.69 -5.96 1.66
CA LEU A 55 -1.51 -7.26 1.03
C LEU A 55 -0.05 -7.69 0.99
N SER A 56 0.84 -6.78 0.60
CA SER A 56 2.29 -7.04 0.52
C SER A 56 3.09 -5.73 0.42
N ILE A 57 4.41 -5.82 0.61
CA ILE A 57 5.36 -4.72 0.45
C ILE A 57 6.45 -5.17 -0.52
N PHE A 58 6.84 -4.29 -1.44
CA PHE A 58 7.82 -4.53 -2.50
C PHE A 58 8.90 -3.46 -2.47
N ASN A 59 10.10 -3.79 -2.93
CA ASN A 59 11.18 -2.83 -3.17
C ASN A 59 11.22 -2.32 -4.62
N SER A 60 10.16 -2.58 -5.39
CA SER A 60 10.01 -2.19 -6.79
C SER A 60 8.53 -1.92 -7.09
N MET A 61 8.24 -0.80 -7.75
CA MET A 61 6.89 -0.47 -8.22
C MET A 61 6.39 -1.52 -9.23
N ASP A 62 7.25 -1.91 -10.17
CA ASP A 62 6.89 -2.86 -11.22
C ASP A 62 6.46 -4.22 -10.64
N ALA A 63 7.16 -4.69 -9.60
CA ALA A 63 6.81 -5.94 -8.91
C ALA A 63 5.47 -5.83 -8.16
N ALA A 64 5.16 -4.66 -7.62
CA ALA A 64 3.89 -4.41 -6.94
C ALA A 64 2.71 -4.37 -7.93
N GLU A 65 2.90 -3.74 -9.09
CA GLU A 65 1.91 -3.68 -10.17
C GLU A 65 1.71 -5.07 -10.82
N GLU A 66 2.79 -5.84 -11.05
CA GLU A 66 2.67 -7.21 -11.54
C GLU A 66 1.85 -8.09 -10.57
N ALA A 67 2.02 -7.90 -9.26
CA ALA A 67 1.23 -8.60 -8.26
C ALA A 67 -0.26 -8.25 -8.33
N ILE A 68 -0.63 -7.00 -8.68
CA ILE A 68 -2.04 -6.62 -8.91
C ILE A 68 -2.63 -7.46 -10.04
N ASP A 69 -1.92 -7.60 -11.15
CA ASP A 69 -2.39 -8.36 -12.29
C ASP A 69 -2.55 -9.85 -11.97
N ILE A 70 -1.61 -10.42 -11.20
CA ILE A 70 -1.71 -11.80 -10.72
C ILE A 70 -2.94 -11.99 -9.81
N ILE A 71 -3.17 -11.07 -8.87
CA ILE A 71 -4.34 -11.15 -7.98
C ILE A 71 -5.63 -11.03 -8.80
N ARG A 72 -5.72 -10.07 -9.71
CA ARG A 72 -6.87 -9.91 -10.62
C ARG A 72 -7.09 -11.13 -11.50
N TYR A 73 -6.03 -11.80 -11.93
CA TYR A 73 -6.16 -13.03 -12.71
C TYR A 73 -6.73 -14.18 -11.85
N ARG A 74 -6.31 -14.29 -10.59
CA ARG A 74 -6.65 -15.43 -9.71
C ARG A 74 -7.93 -15.26 -8.89
N VAL A 75 -8.34 -14.03 -8.57
CA VAL A 75 -9.36 -13.73 -7.54
C VAL A 75 -10.67 -13.22 -8.14
N LYS A 76 -10.85 -13.24 -9.47
CA LYS A 76 -12.13 -12.90 -10.09
C LYS A 76 -13.23 -13.84 -9.60
N ASP A 77 -14.24 -13.30 -8.92
CA ASP A 77 -15.52 -13.99 -8.76
C ASP A 77 -16.23 -14.11 -10.13
N GLU A 78 -17.35 -14.84 -10.18
CA GLU A 78 -18.15 -15.02 -11.41
C GLU A 78 -18.67 -13.68 -12.01
N LYS A 79 -18.53 -12.56 -11.29
CA LYS A 79 -18.97 -11.22 -11.67
C LYS A 79 -17.81 -10.26 -11.93
N GLY A 80 -16.56 -10.70 -11.77
CA GLY A 80 -15.35 -9.90 -12.00
C GLY A 80 -14.91 -9.00 -10.83
N ASN A 81 -15.47 -9.17 -9.63
CA ASN A 81 -15.08 -8.44 -8.44
C ASN A 81 -13.80 -9.01 -7.81
N ILE A 82 -13.03 -8.16 -7.14
CA ILE A 82 -11.85 -8.54 -6.36
C ILE A 82 -12.30 -8.64 -4.89
N LEU A 83 -13.13 -9.64 -4.61
CA LEU A 83 -13.96 -9.83 -3.40
C LEU A 83 -15.30 -9.05 -3.43
#